data_AF-A0A960NTA9-F1
#
_entry.id   AF-A0A960NTA9-F1
#
_cell.length_a   1.000
_cell.length_b   1.000
_cell.length_c   1.000
_cell.angle_alpha   90.00
_cell.angle_beta   90.00
_cell.angle_gamma   90.00
#
_symmetry.space_group_name_H-M   'P 1'
#
loop_
_entity.id
_entity.type
_entity.pdbx_description
1 polymer ?
#
loop_
_entity_poly.entity_id
_entity_poly.type
_entity_poly.pdbx_seq_one_letter_code
_entity_poly.pdbx_strand_id
1 'polypeptide(L)'
;MTSCRYLRLTTVFMSMCLAPLLAQDQKPDDSEPAPSTRNTRAISPEVAAALAAGMPKYNPPKPVEKSGEDIDMREVDKPRNQIIRLPEYVVREEKPPVFRERDIYTQKGLRELARMRYLSETGQALNRFNIPLFGMGADAYALMRYEEEERLSNISDLNETARDVSLTDPESAQAIREATRDTYARENPITYRKQN
;
A
#
# COMPACT_ATOMS: atom_id res chain seq x y z
N MET A 1 -34.03 26.57 -51.48
CA MET A 1 -35.49 26.51 -51.27
C MET A 1 -35.70 25.79 -49.94
N THR A 2 -35.96 26.53 -48.85
CA THR A 2 -37.20 26.50 -48.04
C THR A 2 -37.48 25.15 -47.36
N SER A 3 -37.76 25.00 -46.06
CA SER A 3 -38.07 25.93 -44.97
C SER A 3 -38.12 25.12 -43.65
N CYS A 4 -37.63 25.72 -42.56
CA CYS A 4 -38.17 25.80 -41.20
C CYS A 4 -39.24 24.79 -40.74
N ARG A 5 -39.01 24.07 -39.62
CA ARG A 5 -40.05 23.73 -38.60
C ARG A 5 -39.48 23.43 -37.19
N TYR A 6 -39.74 24.41 -36.30
CA TYR A 6 -40.15 24.33 -34.88
C TYR A 6 -39.20 23.93 -33.75
N LEU A 7 -38.63 25.00 -33.19
CA LEU A 7 -38.40 25.33 -31.77
C LEU A 7 -39.49 24.79 -30.80
N ARG A 8 -39.08 24.17 -29.69
CA ARG A 8 -39.83 24.26 -28.42
C ARG A 8 -38.89 24.67 -27.28
N LEU A 9 -39.32 25.75 -26.66
CA LEU A 9 -38.70 26.58 -25.65
C LEU A 9 -39.38 26.23 -24.32
N THR A 10 -38.64 25.74 -23.33
CA THR A 10 -39.10 25.73 -21.93
C THR A 10 -37.93 26.03 -21.01
N THR A 11 -37.84 27.29 -20.60
CA THR A 11 -37.03 27.80 -19.48
C THR A 11 -37.92 27.89 -18.24
N VAL A 12 -37.58 27.26 -17.12
CA VAL A 12 -38.01 27.71 -15.78
C VAL A 12 -36.96 27.32 -14.73
N PHE A 13 -36.30 28.36 -14.22
CA PHE A 13 -35.82 28.59 -12.84
C PHE A 13 -34.71 27.73 -12.22
N MET A 14 -33.52 28.31 -12.32
CA MET A 14 -32.50 28.45 -11.28
C MET A 14 -33.12 28.83 -9.91
N SER A 15 -32.80 28.07 -8.86
CA SER A 15 -32.83 28.54 -7.47
C SER A 15 -31.56 28.03 -6.78
N MET A 16 -30.77 28.98 -6.31
CA MET A 16 -29.46 28.84 -5.69
C MET A 16 -29.57 29.27 -4.22
N CYS A 17 -28.63 28.81 -3.37
CA CYS A 17 -28.40 29.16 -1.94
C CYS A 17 -29.17 28.27 -0.93
N LEU A 18 -28.62 27.79 0.19
CA LEU A 18 -27.37 27.99 0.93
C LEU A 18 -27.30 26.87 2.00
N ALA A 19 -26.12 26.31 2.28
CA ALA A 19 -25.85 25.44 3.45
C ALA A 19 -25.45 26.29 4.69
N PRO A 20 -25.02 25.71 5.84
CA PRO A 20 -25.52 24.63 6.70
C PRO A 20 -25.84 25.19 8.13
N LEU A 21 -25.90 24.33 9.17
CA LEU A 21 -25.72 24.63 10.62
C LEU A 21 -26.97 24.44 11.52
N LEU A 22 -27.04 23.26 12.15
CA LEU A 22 -27.59 23.01 13.49
C LEU A 22 -26.91 21.71 13.96
N ALA A 23 -25.75 21.84 14.61
CA ALA A 23 -25.62 21.72 16.07
C ALA A 23 -25.86 20.28 16.55
N GLN A 24 -24.76 19.54 16.67
CA GLN A 24 -24.64 18.32 17.46
C GLN A 24 -24.68 18.69 18.94
N ASP A 25 -25.48 17.98 19.73
CA ASP A 25 -25.18 17.77 21.15
C ASP A 25 -25.84 16.46 21.61
N GLN A 26 -25.02 15.48 21.97
CA GLN A 26 -25.25 14.41 22.95
C GLN A 26 -24.20 13.29 22.79
N LYS A 27 -23.13 13.39 23.57
CA LYS A 27 -22.50 12.24 24.24
C LYS A 27 -23.22 12.07 25.59
N PRO A 28 -23.43 10.84 26.06
CA PRO A 28 -22.50 10.35 27.08
C PRO A 28 -22.10 8.89 26.89
N ASP A 29 -20.99 8.57 27.57
CA ASP A 29 -20.31 7.29 27.64
C ASP A 29 -21.22 6.13 28.04
N ASP A 30 -21.04 5.01 27.35
CA ASP A 30 -21.09 3.68 27.98
C ASP A 30 -19.98 2.83 27.37
N SER A 31 -19.01 2.50 28.22
CA SER A 31 -17.92 1.57 27.95
C SER A 31 -18.48 0.18 27.66
N GLU A 32 -18.41 -0.24 26.41
CA GLU A 32 -18.73 -1.59 25.97
C GLU A 32 -17.66 -2.57 26.51
N PRO A 33 -18.00 -3.54 27.40
CA PRO A 33 -17.05 -4.57 27.77
C PRO A 33 -16.90 -5.57 26.61
N ALA A 34 -15.66 -5.92 26.30
CA ALA A 34 -15.27 -6.90 25.28
C ALA A 34 -16.13 -8.18 25.33
N PRO A 35 -16.38 -8.86 24.18
CA PRO A 35 -17.15 -10.09 24.17
C PRO A 35 -16.36 -11.19 24.92
N SER A 36 -16.65 -11.36 26.20
CA SER A 36 -16.29 -12.59 26.89
C SER A 36 -17.01 -13.71 26.15
N THR A 37 -16.28 -14.62 25.51
CA THR A 37 -16.84 -15.85 24.97
C THR A 37 -17.41 -16.63 26.16
N ARG A 38 -18.67 -16.38 26.49
CA ARG A 38 -19.42 -17.23 27.42
C ARG A 38 -19.54 -18.54 26.69
N ASN A 39 -18.63 -19.47 26.99
CA ASN A 39 -18.77 -20.85 26.57
C ASN A 39 -20.17 -21.28 27.02
N THR A 40 -21.10 -21.36 26.09
CA THR A 40 -22.46 -21.85 26.30
C THR A 40 -22.31 -23.30 26.68
N ARG A 41 -22.22 -23.55 27.98
CA ARG A 41 -22.07 -24.89 28.52
C ARG A 41 -23.35 -25.63 28.13
N ALA A 42 -23.22 -26.73 27.39
CA ALA A 42 -24.35 -27.50 26.87
C ALA A 42 -25.23 -28.17 27.96
N ILE A 43 -24.94 -27.91 29.24
CA ILE A 43 -25.56 -28.54 30.41
C ILE A 43 -25.84 -27.46 31.45
N SER A 44 -27.02 -27.53 32.07
CA SER A 44 -27.40 -26.62 33.17
C SER A 44 -26.47 -26.78 34.38
N PRO A 45 -26.23 -25.71 35.16
CA PRO A 45 -25.31 -25.76 36.30
C PRO A 45 -25.72 -26.80 37.36
N GLU A 46 -27.01 -27.05 37.52
CA GLU A 46 -27.54 -28.05 38.45
C GLU A 46 -27.24 -29.48 38.01
N VAL A 47 -27.41 -29.80 36.72
CA VAL A 47 -27.07 -31.12 36.16
C VAL A 47 -25.56 -31.34 36.20
N ALA A 48 -24.76 -30.30 35.95
CA ALA A 48 -23.31 -30.37 36.07
C ALA A 48 -22.86 -30.65 37.53
N ALA A 49 -23.54 -30.06 38.52
CA ALA A 49 -23.27 -30.31 39.93
C ALA A 49 -23.65 -31.75 40.35
N ALA A 50 -24.79 -32.26 39.89
CA ALA A 50 -25.21 -33.64 40.13
C ALA A 50 -24.23 -34.65 39.52
N LEU A 51 -23.73 -34.38 38.31
CA LEU A 51 -22.73 -35.23 37.65
C LEU A 51 -21.40 -35.22 38.42
N ALA A 52 -20.94 -34.04 38.86
CA ALA A 52 -19.70 -33.90 39.61
C ALA A 52 -19.77 -34.56 41.00
N ALA A 53 -20.94 -34.59 41.64
CA ALA A 53 -21.16 -35.28 42.91
C ALA A 53 -21.11 -36.80 42.78
N GLY A 54 -21.49 -37.35 41.63
CA GLY A 54 -21.45 -38.79 41.34
C GLY A 54 -20.10 -39.31 40.84
N MET A 55 -19.16 -38.42 40.46
CA MET A 55 -17.86 -38.83 39.95
C MET A 55 -16.89 -39.17 41.08
N PRO A 56 -16.11 -40.27 40.96
CA PRO A 56 -15.08 -40.60 41.94
C PRO A 56 -14.01 -39.49 41.98
N LYS A 57 -13.58 -39.14 43.20
CA LYS A 57 -12.56 -38.10 43.41
C LYS A 57 -11.22 -38.59 42.87
N TYR A 58 -10.89 -38.21 41.64
CA TYR A 58 -9.59 -38.49 41.05
C TYR A 58 -8.52 -37.73 41.82
N ASN A 59 -7.56 -38.46 42.39
CA ASN A 59 -6.37 -37.87 42.96
C ASN A 59 -5.29 -37.99 41.89
N PRO A 60 -5.01 -36.92 41.12
CA PRO A 60 -4.02 -37.01 40.05
C PRO A 60 -2.69 -37.45 40.65
N PRO A 61 -1.99 -38.41 40.03
CA PRO A 61 -0.64 -38.75 40.47
C PRO A 61 0.18 -37.47 40.48
N LYS A 62 0.89 -37.23 41.59
CA LYS A 62 1.78 -36.07 41.70
C LYS A 62 2.71 -36.10 40.49
N PRO A 63 2.88 -34.98 39.76
CA PRO A 63 3.83 -34.91 38.66
C PRO A 63 5.19 -35.39 39.18
N VAL A 64 5.70 -36.47 38.59
CA VAL A 64 7.04 -36.95 38.89
C VAL A 64 7.98 -35.86 38.38
N GLU A 65 8.64 -35.15 39.29
CA GLU A 65 9.77 -34.31 38.94
C GLU A 65 10.82 -35.22 38.33
N LYS A 66 11.05 -35.08 37.02
CA LYS A 66 12.16 -35.76 36.35
C LYS A 66 13.43 -35.31 37.07
N SER A 67 14.07 -36.25 37.76
CA SER A 67 15.41 -36.08 38.32
C SER A 67 16.31 -35.56 37.22
N GLY A 68 17.03 -34.47 37.52
CA GLY A 68 17.94 -33.79 36.60
C GLY A 68 19.08 -34.71 36.19
N GLU A 69 18.84 -35.55 35.19
CA GLU A 69 19.87 -36.14 34.37
C GLU A 69 20.63 -34.99 33.71
N ASP A 70 21.96 -35.08 33.79
CA ASP A 70 22.92 -34.09 33.31
C ASP A 70 22.50 -33.61 31.92
N ILE A 71 22.01 -32.36 31.87
CA ILE A 71 21.59 -31.73 30.63
C ILE A 71 22.88 -31.50 29.84
N ASP A 72 23.14 -32.37 28.85
CA ASP A 72 24.24 -32.17 27.91
C ASP A 72 24.04 -30.78 27.27
N MET A 73 24.99 -29.89 27.47
CA MET A 73 24.92 -28.51 26.97
C MET A 73 24.77 -28.44 25.43
N ARG A 74 25.05 -29.54 24.72
CA ARG A 74 24.79 -29.71 23.28
C ARG A 74 23.31 -29.86 22.93
N GLU A 75 22.47 -30.22 23.89
CA GLU A 75 21.02 -30.38 23.71
C GLU A 75 20.23 -29.11 24.05
N VAL A 76 20.88 -28.13 24.70
CA VAL A 76 20.28 -26.83 25.09
C VAL A 76 19.90 -25.98 23.87
N ASP A 77 20.58 -26.18 22.74
CA ASP A 77 20.31 -25.45 21.50
C ASP A 77 19.11 -26.04 20.70
N LYS A 78 18.55 -27.16 21.15
CA LYS A 78 17.34 -27.73 20.53
C LYS A 78 16.10 -27.07 21.15
N PRO A 79 15.19 -26.49 20.34
CA PRO A 79 13.98 -25.91 20.90
C PRO A 79 13.15 -26.99 21.60
N ARG A 80 12.45 -26.61 22.68
CA ARG A 80 11.61 -27.50 23.52
C ARG A 80 10.61 -28.36 22.74
N ASN A 81 10.29 -27.96 21.51
CA ASN A 81 9.34 -28.65 20.64
C ASN A 81 9.97 -29.80 19.81
N GLN A 82 11.24 -30.16 20.01
CA GLN A 82 11.97 -31.20 19.25
C GLN A 82 12.07 -30.96 17.73
N ILE A 83 11.52 -29.86 17.21
CA ILE A 83 11.64 -29.44 15.81
C ILE A 83 13.04 -28.87 15.60
N ILE A 84 13.86 -29.56 14.83
CA ILE A 84 15.19 -29.07 14.43
C ILE A 84 14.99 -27.79 13.62
N ARG A 85 15.51 -26.66 14.12
CA ARG A 85 15.52 -25.39 13.37
C ARG A 85 16.62 -25.47 12.33
N LEU A 86 16.27 -25.22 11.08
CA LEU A 86 17.27 -25.08 10.03
C LEU A 86 18.08 -23.80 10.28
N PRO A 87 19.38 -23.81 9.97
CA PRO A 87 20.18 -22.59 9.98
C PRO A 87 19.62 -21.59 8.97
N GLU A 88 19.64 -20.30 9.33
CA GLU A 88 19.23 -19.23 8.43
C GLU A 88 20.26 -19.11 7.29
N TYR A 89 19.84 -19.43 6.08
CA TYR A 89 20.68 -19.28 4.89
C TYR A 89 20.09 -18.19 3.99
N VAL A 90 20.88 -17.15 3.72
CA VAL A 90 20.51 -16.07 2.81
C VAL A 90 21.14 -16.35 1.45
N VAL A 91 20.31 -16.71 0.45
CA VAL A 91 20.76 -16.85 -0.94
C VAL A 91 20.87 -15.44 -1.54
N ARG A 92 22.10 -15.04 -1.89
CA ARG A 92 22.38 -13.75 -2.54
C ARG A 92 22.66 -14.01 -4.02
N GLU A 93 21.61 -14.04 -4.82
CA GLU A 93 21.73 -14.06 -6.28
C GLU A 93 21.66 -12.63 -6.82
N GLU A 94 22.43 -12.35 -7.87
CA GLU A 94 22.31 -11.09 -8.59
C GLU A 94 20.98 -11.10 -9.37
N LYS A 95 20.17 -10.05 -9.19
CA LYS A 95 18.90 -9.94 -9.93
C LYS A 95 19.21 -9.85 -11.42
N PRO A 96 18.50 -10.60 -12.29
CA PRO A 96 18.68 -10.44 -13.72
C PRO A 96 18.39 -8.99 -14.14
N PRO A 97 19.06 -8.49 -15.19
CA PRO A 97 18.83 -7.13 -15.65
C PRO A 97 17.38 -6.97 -16.10
N VAL A 98 16.70 -5.95 -15.57
CA VAL A 98 15.36 -5.56 -16.01
C VAL A 98 15.53 -4.55 -17.15
N PHE A 99 15.19 -4.97 -18.37
CA PHE A 99 15.26 -4.09 -19.54
C PHE A 99 14.20 -3.00 -19.45
N ARG A 100 14.61 -1.73 -19.47
CA ARG A 100 13.69 -0.60 -19.55
C ARG A 100 13.38 -0.28 -21.01
N GLU A 101 12.26 0.39 -21.24
CA GLU A 101 11.90 0.86 -22.59
C GLU A 101 12.99 1.77 -23.18
N ARG A 102 13.69 2.56 -22.35
CA ARG A 102 14.84 3.38 -22.76
C ARG A 102 16.06 2.57 -23.22
N ASP A 103 16.24 1.36 -22.69
CA ASP A 103 17.36 0.49 -23.05
C ASP A 103 17.07 -0.30 -24.33
N ILE A 104 15.78 -0.50 -24.65
CA ILE A 104 15.31 -1.25 -25.81
C ILE A 104 15.15 -0.35 -27.03
N TYR A 105 14.54 0.83 -26.86
CA TYR A 105 14.19 1.71 -27.98
C TYR A 105 15.27 2.74 -28.29
N THR A 106 15.47 3.01 -29.58
CA THR A 106 16.23 4.20 -30.01
C THR A 106 15.49 5.48 -29.61
N GLN A 107 16.19 6.63 -29.54
CA GLN A 107 15.55 7.92 -29.21
C GLN A 107 14.36 8.28 -30.13
N LYS A 108 14.39 7.85 -31.40
CA LYS A 108 13.28 8.05 -32.34
C LYS A 108 12.10 7.13 -32.00
N GLY A 109 12.38 5.85 -31.75
CA GLY A 109 11.38 4.88 -31.33
C GLY A 109 10.72 5.24 -30.00
N LEU A 110 11.49 5.76 -29.04
CA LEU A 110 10.97 6.23 -27.76
C LEU A 110 9.98 7.39 -27.93
N ARG A 111 10.30 8.37 -28.80
CA ARG A 111 9.39 9.49 -29.11
C ARG A 111 8.11 9.01 -29.76
N GLU A 112 8.20 8.05 -30.67
CA GLU A 112 7.04 7.46 -31.32
C GLU A 112 6.17 6.68 -30.32
N LEU A 113 6.77 5.86 -29.47
CA LEU A 113 6.10 5.16 -28.37
C LEU A 113 5.40 6.12 -27.42
N ALA A 114 6.10 7.17 -26.98
CA ALA A 114 5.54 8.19 -26.09
C ALA A 114 4.35 8.91 -26.75
N ARG A 115 4.43 9.23 -28.04
CA ARG A 115 3.32 9.86 -28.78
C ARG A 115 2.11 8.93 -28.84
N MET A 116 2.32 7.64 -29.10
CA MET A 116 1.24 6.64 -29.12
C MET A 116 0.59 6.47 -27.74
N ARG A 117 1.36 6.55 -26.65
CA ARG A 117 0.85 6.38 -25.28
C ARG A 117 0.09 7.61 -24.77
N TYR A 118 0.58 8.82 -25.06
CA TYR A 118 0.10 10.04 -24.40
C TYR A 118 -0.71 11.00 -25.28
N LEU A 119 -0.65 10.88 -26.59
CA LEU A 119 -1.41 11.73 -27.50
C LEU A 119 -2.56 10.94 -28.14
N SER A 120 -3.77 11.48 -28.02
CA SER A 120 -4.93 11.00 -28.79
C SER A 120 -4.71 11.22 -30.29
N GLU A 121 -5.41 10.45 -31.13
CA GLU A 121 -5.36 10.60 -32.60
C GLU A 121 -5.63 12.05 -33.04
N THR A 122 -6.57 12.72 -32.38
CA THR A 122 -6.87 14.14 -32.60
C THR A 122 -5.71 15.05 -32.20
N GLY A 123 -5.06 14.78 -31.06
CA GLY A 123 -3.88 15.52 -30.62
C GLY A 123 -2.70 15.36 -31.57
N GLN A 124 -2.52 14.17 -32.15
CA GLN A 124 -1.49 13.91 -33.17
C GLN A 124 -1.79 14.67 -34.47
N ALA A 125 -3.05 14.67 -34.91
CA ALA A 125 -3.47 15.37 -36.13
C ALA A 125 -3.33 16.90 -35.98
N LEU A 126 -3.73 17.46 -34.84
CA LEU A 126 -3.60 18.90 -34.56
C LEU A 126 -2.14 19.33 -34.47
N ASN A 127 -1.24 18.47 -33.96
CA ASN A 127 0.17 18.83 -33.89
C ASN A 127 0.86 18.92 -35.25
N ARG A 128 0.30 18.33 -36.31
CA ARG A 128 0.79 18.52 -37.68
C ARG A 128 0.78 19.99 -38.12
N PHE A 129 -0.09 20.80 -37.52
CA PHE A 129 -0.21 22.24 -37.79
C PHE A 129 0.48 23.11 -36.74
N ASN A 130 1.27 22.52 -35.83
CA ASN A 130 1.94 23.27 -34.78
C ASN A 130 3.06 24.16 -35.34
N ILE A 131 3.12 25.42 -34.88
CA ILE A 131 4.12 26.39 -35.30
C ILE A 131 5.34 26.23 -34.38
N PRO A 132 6.53 25.86 -34.88
CA PRO A 132 7.70 25.52 -34.06
C PRO A 132 8.26 26.69 -33.22
N LEU A 133 7.75 27.91 -33.42
CA LEU A 133 8.13 29.10 -32.65
C LEU A 133 7.27 29.32 -31.40
N PHE A 134 6.07 28.70 -31.31
CA PHE A 134 5.14 28.89 -30.20
C PHE A 134 4.75 27.54 -29.60
N GLY A 135 5.31 27.23 -28.42
CA GLY A 135 4.99 26.03 -27.64
C GLY A 135 5.93 24.84 -27.86
N MET A 136 5.79 23.82 -27.00
CA MET A 136 6.49 22.54 -27.17
C MET A 136 5.81 21.70 -28.27
N GLY A 137 6.59 21.11 -29.17
CA GLY A 137 6.08 20.14 -30.15
C GLY A 137 5.44 18.91 -29.48
N ALA A 138 4.56 18.19 -30.17
CA ALA A 138 3.89 17.00 -29.63
C ALA A 138 4.88 15.99 -29.07
N ASP A 139 5.95 15.73 -29.84
CA ASP A 139 6.98 14.77 -29.47
C ASP A 139 7.69 15.19 -28.17
N ALA A 140 7.98 16.49 -28.01
CA ALA A 140 8.63 17.01 -26.81
C ALA A 140 7.69 16.94 -25.60
N TYR A 141 6.42 17.28 -25.77
CA TYR A 141 5.42 17.17 -24.71
C TYR A 141 5.19 15.70 -24.30
N ALA A 142 5.07 14.79 -25.27
CA ALA A 142 4.91 13.36 -25.02
C ALA A 142 6.12 12.77 -24.30
N LEU A 143 7.34 13.17 -24.69
CA LEU A 143 8.57 12.75 -24.04
C LEU A 143 8.66 13.29 -22.60
N MET A 144 8.31 14.55 -22.37
CA MET A 144 8.26 15.11 -21.01
C MET A 144 7.27 14.33 -20.12
N ARG A 145 6.10 13.96 -20.67
CA ARG A 145 5.11 13.17 -19.93
C ARG A 145 5.59 11.76 -19.65
N TYR A 146 6.27 11.15 -20.62
CA TYR A 146 6.93 9.86 -20.48
C TYR A 146 7.95 9.85 -19.33
N GLU A 147 8.85 10.83 -19.33
CA GLU A 147 9.92 10.94 -18.33
C GLU A 147 9.35 11.15 -16.92
N GLU A 148 8.27 11.92 -16.81
CA GLU A 148 7.59 12.11 -15.53
C GLU A 148 6.91 10.83 -15.03
N GLU A 149 6.29 10.05 -15.93
CA GLU A 149 5.71 8.76 -15.56
C GLU A 149 6.78 7.75 -15.12
N GLU A 150 7.90 7.68 -15.83
CA GLU A 150 9.04 6.84 -15.44
C GLU A 150 9.58 7.25 -14.05
N ARG A 151 9.70 8.56 -13.79
CA ARG A 151 10.09 9.08 -12.47
C ARG A 151 9.11 8.63 -11.38
N LEU A 152 7.81 8.77 -11.63
CA LEU A 152 6.77 8.39 -10.67
C LEU A 152 6.75 6.87 -10.42
N SER A 153 6.94 6.07 -11.47
CA SER A 153 7.06 4.61 -11.35
C SER A 153 8.28 4.21 -10.52
N ASN A 154 9.44 4.81 -10.78
CA ASN A 154 10.65 4.53 -9.98
C ASN A 154 10.44 4.91 -8.50
N ILE A 155 9.75 6.02 -8.23
CA ILE A 155 9.37 6.41 -6.86
C ILE A 155 8.42 5.38 -6.24
N SER A 156 7.40 4.89 -6.96
CA SER A 156 6.48 3.90 -6.41
C SER A 156 7.19 2.60 -6.06
N ASP A 157 8.05 2.11 -6.95
CA ASP A 157 8.75 0.83 -6.80
C ASP A 157 9.74 0.86 -5.63
N LEU A 158 10.48 1.98 -5.47
CA LEU A 158 11.39 2.15 -4.34
C LEU A 158 10.65 2.32 -3.02
N ASN A 159 9.49 2.99 -3.02
CA ASN A 159 8.67 3.10 -1.81
C ASN A 159 8.05 1.76 -1.41
N GLU A 160 7.65 0.94 -2.37
CA GLU A 160 7.18 -0.43 -2.13
C GLU A 160 8.32 -1.30 -1.57
N THR A 161 9.50 -1.25 -2.20
CA THR A 161 10.70 -1.92 -1.69
C THR A 161 11.02 -1.49 -0.26
N ALA A 162 10.95 -0.19 0.04
CA ALA A 162 11.17 0.32 1.40
C ALA A 162 10.09 -0.10 2.41
N ARG A 163 8.86 -0.43 1.96
CA ARG A 163 7.83 -1.00 2.86
C ARG A 163 8.17 -2.44 3.19
N ASP A 164 8.54 -3.24 2.20
CA ASP A 164 8.88 -4.64 2.41
C ASP A 164 10.12 -4.79 3.29
N VAL A 165 11.18 -4.02 3.01
CA VAL A 165 12.42 -4.03 3.79
C VAL A 165 12.18 -3.57 5.23
N SER A 166 11.25 -2.65 5.47
CA SER A 166 10.97 -2.15 6.82
C SER A 166 10.44 -3.21 7.80
N LEU A 167 9.97 -4.36 7.29
CA LEU A 167 9.55 -5.49 8.12
C LEU A 167 10.74 -6.23 8.75
N THR A 168 11.91 -6.18 8.13
CA THR A 168 13.13 -6.86 8.58
C THR A 168 14.18 -5.88 9.11
N ASP A 169 14.38 -4.75 8.41
CA ASP A 169 15.36 -3.73 8.75
C ASP A 169 14.77 -2.31 8.53
N PRO A 170 14.41 -1.59 9.60
CA PRO A 170 13.82 -0.26 9.49
C PRO A 170 14.84 0.83 9.12
N GLU A 171 16.14 0.65 9.39
CA GLU A 171 17.16 1.68 9.11
C GLU A 171 17.45 1.77 7.61
N SER A 172 17.67 0.62 6.94
CA SER A 172 17.83 0.61 5.49
C SER A 172 16.57 1.08 4.75
N ALA A 173 15.38 0.78 5.28
CA ALA A 173 14.13 1.31 4.74
C ALA A 173 14.07 2.85 4.79
N GLN A 174 14.58 3.49 5.85
CA GLN A 174 14.69 4.95 5.92
C GLN A 174 15.69 5.48 4.90
N ALA A 175 16.87 4.86 4.80
CA ALA A 175 17.88 5.23 3.82
C ALA A 175 17.35 5.16 2.37
N ILE A 176 16.57 4.13 2.02
CA ILE A 176 15.94 4.02 0.70
C ILE A 176 14.98 5.18 0.45
N ARG A 177 14.16 5.56 1.44
CA ARG A 177 13.20 6.67 1.30
C ARG A 177 13.89 8.02 1.14
N GLU A 178 14.97 8.24 1.89
CA GLU A 178 15.80 9.44 1.78
C GLU A 178 16.47 9.51 0.41
N ALA A 179 17.14 8.44 -0.01
CA ALA A 179 17.76 8.37 -1.34
C ALA A 179 16.73 8.53 -2.48
N THR A 180 15.53 7.97 -2.33
CA THR A 180 14.43 8.12 -3.30
C THR A 180 13.99 9.59 -3.39
N ARG A 181 13.84 10.25 -2.23
CA ARG A 181 13.49 11.67 -2.17
C ARG A 181 14.60 12.50 -2.82
N ASP A 182 15.85 12.30 -2.47
CA ASP A 182 16.95 13.13 -2.97
C ASP A 182 17.17 12.94 -4.47
N THR A 183 17.00 11.73 -5.00
CA THR A 183 17.20 11.43 -6.43
C THR A 183 16.05 11.92 -7.31
N TYR A 184 14.81 11.76 -6.85
CA TYR A 184 13.63 11.99 -7.70
C TYR A 184 12.75 13.16 -7.23
N ALA A 185 13.05 13.84 -6.12
CA ALA A 185 12.33 15.05 -5.76
C ALA A 185 12.51 16.09 -6.85
N ARG A 186 11.39 16.69 -7.25
CA ARG A 186 11.43 17.85 -8.14
C ARG A 186 11.93 19.02 -7.30
N GLU A 187 13.12 19.52 -7.62
CA GLU A 187 13.58 20.79 -7.05
C GLU A 187 12.54 21.85 -7.40
N ASN A 188 11.79 22.27 -6.39
CA ASN A 188 10.82 23.32 -6.55
C ASN A 188 11.59 24.62 -6.35
N PRO A 189 11.76 25.48 -7.37
CA PRO A 189 12.54 26.71 -7.22
C PRO A 189 11.88 27.76 -6.31
N ILE A 190 10.74 27.44 -5.68
CA ILE A 190 9.97 28.31 -4.78
C ILE A 190 10.19 27.92 -3.30
N THR A 191 11.36 27.42 -2.94
CA THR A 191 11.78 27.34 -1.53
C THR A 191 13.00 28.22 -1.29
N TYR A 192 12.80 29.52 -1.40
CA TYR A 192 13.65 30.50 -0.72
C TYR A 192 12.92 31.00 0.53
N ARG A 193 13.65 31.13 1.64
CA ARG A 193 13.32 31.85 2.89
C ARG A 193 12.83 30.98 4.06
N LYS A 194 13.77 30.51 4.89
CA LYS A 194 14.26 31.23 6.09
C LYS A 194 15.02 30.27 7.01
N GLN A 195 16.34 30.23 6.90
CA GLN A 195 17.22 29.76 7.97
C GLN A 195 18.42 30.70 8.04
N ASN A 196 18.20 31.83 8.70
CA ASN A 196 19.20 32.55 9.49
C ASN A 196 18.55 32.73 10.87
#